data_AF-A0A562SB63-F1
#
_entry.id   AF-A0A562SB63-F1
#
_cell.length_a   1.000
_cell.length_b   1.000
_cell.length_c   1.000
_cell.angle_alpha   90.00
_cell.angle_beta   90.00
_cell.angle_gamma   90.00
#
_symmetry.space_group_name_H-M   'P 1'
#
loop_
_entity.id
_entity.type
_entity.pdbx_description
1 polymer ?
#
loop_
_entity_poly.entity_id
_entity_poly.type
_entity_poly.pdbx_seq_one_letter_code
_entity_poly.pdbx_strand_id
1 'polypeptide(L)'
;MNNQLLIHVIKTIAYRFVKSTTGSTATFGTLKINDHTRSPNEIIFHMYDLAVKTTTMIKEGHFNVPIPQPLNFHDEQKRFLTALQDLQSVLEESHLEQALSQKLLQGPLLDMVTHVGQLAMLNGIHGNRIPKESYFNAKIN
;
A
#
# COMPACT_ATOMS: atom_id res chain seq x y z
N MET A 1 4.51 -23.79 2.79
CA MET A 1 4.00 -23.02 3.94
C MET A 1 2.79 -22.22 3.49
N ASN A 2 1.84 -21.96 4.40
CA ASN A 2 0.64 -21.21 4.09
C ASN A 2 0.90 -19.70 4.25
N ASN A 3 0.77 -18.89 3.19
CA ASN A 3 1.12 -17.46 3.18
C ASN A 3 0.10 -16.56 3.90
N GLN A 4 -0.78 -17.12 4.75
CA GLN A 4 -1.93 -16.42 5.34
C GLN A 4 -1.56 -15.15 6.09
N LEU A 5 -0.42 -15.13 6.80
CA LEU A 5 -0.01 -13.92 7.51
C LEU A 5 0.36 -12.79 6.55
N LEU A 6 1.06 -13.08 5.45
CA LEU A 6 1.40 -12.09 4.43
C LEU A 6 0.14 -11.59 3.70
N ILE A 7 -0.75 -12.51 3.35
CA ILE A 7 -2.06 -12.20 2.75
C ILE A 7 -2.88 -11.29 3.70
N HIS A 8 -2.92 -11.62 4.99
CA HIS A 8 -3.63 -10.82 5.98
C HIS A 8 -3.00 -9.43 6.17
N VAL A 9 -1.67 -9.32 6.08
CA VAL A 9 -0.97 -8.02 6.07
C VAL A 9 -1.40 -7.19 4.85
N ILE A 10 -1.48 -7.78 3.65
CA ILE A 10 -1.93 -7.07 2.44
C ILE A 10 -3.37 -6.58 2.58
N LYS A 11 -4.27 -7.43 3.06
CA LYS A 11 -5.66 -7.05 3.34
C LYS A 11 -5.74 -5.92 4.37
N THR A 12 -4.87 -5.96 5.38
CA THR A 12 -4.74 -4.90 6.39
C THR A 12 -4.23 -3.59 5.78
N ILE A 13 -3.24 -3.64 4.88
CA ILE A 13 -2.76 -2.46 4.14
C ILE A 13 -3.90 -1.86 3.33
N ALA A 14 -4.62 -2.65 2.54
CA ALA A 14 -5.74 -2.19 1.73
C ALA A 14 -6.83 -1.54 2.61
N TYR A 15 -7.24 -2.20 3.69
CA TYR A 15 -8.25 -1.69 4.62
C TYR A 15 -7.84 -0.34 5.23
N ARG A 16 -6.61 -0.27 5.77
CA ARG A 16 -6.11 0.94 6.42
C ARG A 16 -5.82 2.06 5.42
N PHE A 17 -5.47 1.73 4.18
CA PHE A 17 -5.30 2.69 3.08
C PHE A 17 -6.62 3.36 2.68
N VAL A 18 -7.69 2.57 2.50
CA VAL A 18 -9.02 3.12 2.21
C VAL A 18 -9.47 4.04 3.35
N LYS A 19 -9.25 3.61 4.60
CA LYS A 19 -9.57 4.41 5.76
C LYS A 19 -8.72 5.70 5.85
N SER A 20 -7.42 5.63 5.56
CA SER A 20 -6.52 6.80 5.65
C SER A 20 -6.83 7.86 4.60
N THR A 21 -7.47 7.49 3.50
CA THR A 21 -7.84 8.38 2.39
C THR A 21 -9.34 8.71 2.35
N THR A 22 -10.12 8.25 3.33
CA THR A 22 -11.56 8.54 3.40
C THR A 22 -11.82 10.05 3.48
N GLY A 23 -12.83 10.52 2.73
CA GLY A 23 -13.22 11.94 2.68
C GLY A 23 -12.24 12.85 1.94
N SER A 24 -11.13 12.32 1.42
CA SER A 24 -10.18 13.11 0.65
C SER A 24 -10.65 13.37 -0.78
N THR A 25 -10.19 14.48 -1.35
CA THR A 25 -10.50 14.93 -2.72
C THR A 25 -9.21 15.05 -3.54
N ALA A 26 -9.32 15.42 -4.81
CA ALA A 26 -8.15 15.60 -5.67
C ALA A 26 -7.09 16.58 -5.11
N THR A 27 -7.50 17.61 -4.35
CA THR A 27 -6.56 18.60 -3.78
C THR A 27 -5.68 17.99 -2.69
N PHE A 28 -6.16 16.94 -2.01
CA PHE A 28 -5.34 16.20 -1.06
C PHE A 28 -4.17 15.52 -1.79
N GLY A 29 -4.41 14.94 -2.96
CA GLY A 29 -3.38 14.29 -3.78
C GLY A 29 -2.17 15.19 -4.09
N THR A 30 -2.41 16.50 -4.22
CA THR A 30 -1.38 17.51 -4.54
C THR A 30 -0.82 18.24 -3.32
N LEU A 31 -1.28 17.91 -2.10
CA LEU A 31 -0.77 18.54 -0.88
C LEU A 31 0.74 18.32 -0.76
N LYS A 32 1.50 19.40 -0.63
CA LYS A 32 2.95 19.37 -0.40
C LYS A 32 3.26 20.19 0.85
N ILE A 33 3.88 19.58 1.85
CA ILE A 33 4.23 20.28 3.10
C ILE A 33 5.48 21.13 2.89
N ASN A 34 6.47 20.57 2.19
CA ASN A 34 7.66 21.24 1.69
C ASN A 34 8.31 20.41 0.57
N ASP A 35 9.39 20.93 -0.03
CA ASP A 35 10.10 20.33 -1.16
C ASP A 35 10.72 18.95 -0.86
N HIS A 36 10.94 18.62 0.42
CA HIS A 36 11.51 17.35 0.86
C HIS A 36 10.45 16.28 1.19
N THR A 37 9.16 16.64 1.21
CA THR A 37 8.07 15.70 1.51
C THR A 37 7.45 15.16 0.25
N ARG A 38 7.03 13.89 0.22
CA ARG A 38 6.17 13.38 -0.87
C ARG A 38 4.74 13.91 -0.70
N SER A 39 4.08 14.23 -1.81
CA SER A 39 2.62 14.44 -1.82
C SER A 39 1.89 13.11 -1.60
N PRO A 40 0.61 13.12 -1.19
CA PRO A 40 -0.16 11.90 -1.08
C PRO A 40 -0.22 11.10 -2.39
N ASN A 41 -0.31 11.76 -3.54
CA ASN A 41 -0.27 11.06 -4.83
C ASN A 41 1.09 10.38 -5.09
N GLU A 42 2.20 11.04 -4.76
CA GLU A 42 3.55 10.47 -4.87
C GLU A 42 3.75 9.29 -3.90
N ILE A 43 3.16 9.35 -2.71
CA ILE A 43 3.17 8.23 -1.75
C ILE A 43 2.40 7.03 -2.31
N ILE A 44 1.20 7.24 -2.87
CA ILE A 44 0.38 6.16 -3.43
C ILE A 44 1.05 5.54 -4.64
N PHE A 45 1.60 6.36 -5.53
CA PHE A 45 2.41 5.91 -6.67
C PHE A 45 3.56 5.00 -6.21
N HIS A 46 4.28 5.40 -5.15
CA HIS A 46 5.37 4.60 -4.61
C HIS A 46 4.89 3.28 -3.99
N MET A 47 3.78 3.29 -3.26
CA MET A 47 3.18 2.07 -2.71
C MET A 47 2.71 1.11 -3.82
N TYR A 48 2.18 1.64 -4.93
CA TYR A 48 1.87 0.86 -6.13
C TYR A 48 3.12 0.21 -6.73
N ASP A 49 4.19 0.98 -6.93
CA ASP A 49 5.46 0.45 -7.43
C ASP A 49 6.02 -0.66 -6.51
N LEU A 50 5.92 -0.48 -5.18
CA LEU A 50 6.28 -1.53 -4.21
C LEU A 50 5.44 -2.80 -4.36
N ALA A 51 4.11 -2.67 -4.55
CA ALA A 51 3.23 -3.83 -4.74
C ALA A 51 3.60 -4.61 -6.02
N VAL A 52 3.81 -3.91 -7.14
CA VAL A 52 4.20 -4.52 -8.41
C VAL A 52 5.57 -5.18 -8.31
N LYS A 53 6.57 -4.50 -7.74
CA LYS A 53 7.91 -5.07 -7.49
C LYS A 53 7.86 -6.31 -6.62
N THR A 54 7.02 -6.31 -5.59
CA THR A 54 6.83 -7.46 -4.69
C THR A 54 6.25 -8.64 -5.46
N THR A 55 5.25 -8.40 -6.31
CA THR A 55 4.70 -9.41 -7.21
C THR A 55 5.76 -9.99 -8.15
N THR A 56 6.57 -9.14 -8.78
CA THR A 56 7.68 -9.58 -9.65
C THR A 56 8.72 -10.38 -8.88
N MET A 57 9.07 -9.98 -7.65
CA MET A 57 10.01 -10.74 -6.81
C MET A 57 9.51 -12.14 -6.51
N ILE A 58 8.22 -12.29 -6.18
CA ILE A 58 7.62 -13.60 -5.92
C ILE A 58 7.63 -14.49 -7.17
N LYS A 59 7.28 -13.91 -8.33
CA LYS A 59 7.14 -14.69 -9.58
C LYS A 59 8.45 -14.97 -10.30
N GLU A 60 9.40 -14.03 -10.24
CA GLU A 60 10.57 -13.97 -11.13
C GLU A 60 11.90 -13.85 -10.36
N GLY A 61 11.87 -13.62 -9.04
CA GLY A 61 13.08 -13.55 -8.21
C GLY A 61 13.86 -12.24 -8.30
N HIS A 62 13.28 -11.19 -8.89
CA HIS A 62 13.90 -9.86 -8.99
C HIS A 62 12.89 -8.72 -8.91
N PHE A 63 13.37 -7.49 -8.70
CA PHE A 63 12.53 -6.28 -8.59
C PHE A 63 12.50 -5.42 -9.87
N ASN A 64 13.02 -5.92 -10.99
CA ASN A 64 13.11 -5.16 -12.22
C ASN A 64 11.73 -5.04 -12.87
N VAL A 65 11.12 -3.85 -12.78
CA VAL A 65 9.83 -3.54 -13.38
C VAL A 65 9.93 -2.22 -14.15
N PRO A 66 9.20 -2.05 -15.27
CA PRO A 66 9.13 -0.77 -15.96
C PRO A 66 8.60 0.33 -15.04
N ILE A 67 9.14 1.55 -15.19
CA ILE A 67 8.64 2.70 -14.43
C ILE A 67 7.25 3.07 -14.96
N PRO A 68 6.19 3.00 -14.14
CA PRO A 68 4.84 3.34 -14.57
C PRO A 68 4.69 4.86 -14.71
N GLN A 69 3.78 5.30 -15.59
CA GLN A 69 3.39 6.70 -15.64
C GLN A 69 2.56 7.07 -14.39
N PRO A 70 2.80 8.24 -13.78
CA PRO A 70 1.93 8.75 -12.72
C PRO A 70 0.52 9.03 -13.23
N LEU A 71 -0.49 8.75 -12.41
CA LEU A 71 -1.89 9.03 -12.66
C LEU A 71 -2.39 10.15 -11.73
N ASN A 72 -3.62 10.60 -11.95
CA ASN A 72 -4.28 11.47 -10.98
C ASN A 72 -4.62 10.69 -9.69
N PHE A 73 -4.94 11.43 -8.63
CA PHE A 73 -5.15 10.88 -7.29
C PHE A 73 -6.16 9.72 -7.24
N HIS A 74 -7.32 9.86 -7.88
CA HIS A 74 -8.35 8.83 -7.83
C HIS A 74 -7.91 7.55 -8.57
N ASP A 75 -7.31 7.73 -9.75
CA ASP A 75 -6.84 6.61 -10.55
C ASP A 75 -5.65 5.91 -9.89
N GLU A 76 -4.79 6.63 -9.17
CA GLU A 76 -3.72 6.02 -8.37
C GLU A 76 -4.26 5.19 -7.20
N GLN A 77 -5.28 5.68 -6.50
CA GLN A 77 -5.91 4.90 -5.42
C GLN A 77 -6.45 3.58 -5.96
N LYS A 78 -7.18 3.63 -7.09
CA LYS A 78 -7.73 2.45 -7.74
C LYS A 78 -6.63 1.50 -8.21
N ARG A 79 -5.60 2.03 -8.88
CA ARG A 79 -4.47 1.24 -9.39
C ARG A 79 -3.72 0.55 -8.27
N PHE A 80 -3.48 1.23 -7.15
CA PHE A 80 -2.82 0.65 -5.99
C PHE A 80 -3.64 -0.49 -5.38
N LEU A 81 -4.96 -0.30 -5.20
CA LEU A 81 -5.83 -1.36 -4.68
C LEU A 81 -5.87 -2.59 -5.58
N THR A 82 -5.90 -2.41 -6.91
CA THR A 82 -5.80 -3.53 -7.86
C THR A 82 -4.47 -4.25 -7.73
N ALA A 83 -3.34 -3.52 -7.62
CA ALA A 83 -2.03 -4.17 -7.45
C ALA A 83 -1.92 -4.96 -6.13
N LEU A 84 -2.58 -4.52 -5.06
CA LEU A 84 -2.66 -5.31 -3.81
C LEU A 84 -3.49 -6.59 -4.00
N GLN A 85 -4.57 -6.54 -4.77
CA GLN A 85 -5.37 -7.73 -5.11
C GLN A 85 -4.55 -8.73 -5.92
N ASP A 86 -3.82 -8.25 -6.94
CA ASP A 86 -2.93 -9.10 -7.74
C ASP A 86 -1.84 -9.75 -6.88
N LEU A 87 -1.22 -8.96 -5.98
CA LEU A 87 -0.21 -9.47 -5.05
C LEU A 87 -0.79 -10.51 -4.08
N GLN A 88 -2.02 -10.30 -3.60
CA GLN A 88 -2.72 -11.31 -2.80
C GLN A 88 -2.90 -12.61 -3.58
N SER A 89 -3.43 -12.56 -4.81
CA SER A 89 -3.65 -13.75 -5.64
C SER A 89 -2.35 -14.51 -5.90
N VAL A 90 -1.26 -13.79 -6.19
CA VAL A 90 0.06 -14.39 -6.37
C VAL A 90 0.53 -15.11 -5.10
N LEU A 91 0.29 -14.56 -3.90
CA LEU A 91 0.62 -15.24 -2.64
C LEU A 91 -0.28 -16.44 -2.36
N GLU A 92 -1.53 -16.44 -2.80
CA GLU A 92 -2.44 -17.59 -2.66
C GLU A 92 -1.95 -18.78 -3.48
N GLU A 93 -1.35 -18.53 -4.64
CA GLU A 93 -0.83 -19.55 -5.55
C GLU A 93 0.63 -19.95 -5.29
N SER A 94 1.37 -19.17 -4.50
CA SER A 94 2.82 -19.36 -4.33
C SER A 94 3.20 -20.19 -3.10
N HIS A 95 4.31 -20.93 -3.22
CA HIS A 95 4.98 -21.55 -2.07
C HIS A 95 6.29 -20.81 -1.77
N LEU A 96 6.28 -20.00 -0.72
CA LEU A 96 7.45 -19.22 -0.32
C LEU A 96 8.28 -19.95 0.72
N GLU A 97 9.61 -19.83 0.58
CA GLU A 97 10.53 -20.13 1.67
C GLU A 97 10.35 -19.14 2.83
N GLN A 98 10.65 -19.59 4.04
CA GLN A 98 10.54 -18.75 5.24
C GLN A 98 11.44 -17.51 5.16
N ALA A 99 12.66 -17.66 4.64
CA ALA A 99 13.61 -16.56 4.51
C ALA A 99 13.09 -15.47 3.55
N LEU A 100 12.47 -15.85 2.44
CA LEU A 100 11.85 -14.91 1.52
C LEU A 100 10.64 -14.24 2.17
N SER A 101 9.76 -15.02 2.82
CA SER A 101 8.58 -14.50 3.54
C SER A 101 8.95 -13.42 4.55
N GLN A 102 10.02 -13.63 5.33
CA GLN A 102 10.54 -12.65 6.29
C GLN A 102 11.02 -11.37 5.59
N LYS A 103 11.76 -11.48 4.48
CA LYS A 103 12.25 -10.33 3.72
C LYS A 103 11.11 -9.53 3.06
N LEU A 104 10.08 -10.20 2.54
CA LEU A 104 8.90 -9.54 1.98
C LEU A 104 8.13 -8.76 3.05
N LEU A 105 7.97 -9.36 4.25
CA LEU A 105 7.37 -8.67 5.39
C LEU A 105 8.19 -7.46 5.81
N GLN A 106 9.50 -7.64 6.02
CA GLN A 106 10.43 -6.62 6.49
C GLN A 106 10.52 -5.42 5.55
N GLY A 107 10.62 -5.67 4.25
CA GLY A 107 10.83 -4.63 3.24
C GLY A 107 9.49 -4.06 2.75
N PRO A 108 9.01 -4.50 1.58
CA PRO A 108 7.94 -3.80 0.88
C PRO A 108 6.62 -3.74 1.66
N LEU A 109 6.25 -4.78 2.42
CA LEU A 109 4.97 -4.79 3.12
C LEU A 109 4.94 -3.80 4.30
N LEU A 110 5.95 -3.81 5.16
CA LEU A 110 6.02 -2.87 6.29
C LEU A 110 6.34 -1.43 5.85
N ASP A 111 6.99 -1.24 4.70
CA ASP A 111 7.16 0.08 4.09
C ASP A 111 5.80 0.67 3.67
N MET A 112 4.96 -0.12 2.98
CA MET A 112 3.59 0.30 2.67
C MET A 112 2.76 0.60 3.94
N VAL A 113 2.88 -0.19 5.01
CA VAL A 113 2.21 0.10 6.30
C VAL A 113 2.66 1.46 6.87
N THR A 114 3.94 1.78 6.75
CA THR A 114 4.49 3.07 7.20
C THR A 114 3.90 4.23 6.39
N HIS A 115 3.82 4.07 5.07
CA HIS A 115 3.21 5.05 4.18
C HIS A 115 1.70 5.26 4.41
N VAL A 116 0.95 4.22 4.78
CA VAL A 116 -0.46 4.38 5.21
C VAL A 116 -0.56 5.32 6.42
N GLY A 117 0.37 5.25 7.37
CA GLY A 117 0.44 6.17 8.50
C GLY A 117 0.71 7.62 8.07
N GLN A 118 1.61 7.83 7.11
CA GLN A 118 1.89 9.15 6.55
C GLN A 118 0.67 9.72 5.81
N LEU A 119 -0.04 8.92 5.02
CA LEU A 119 -1.28 9.32 4.36
C LEU A 119 -2.34 9.74 5.38
N ALA A 120 -2.50 8.98 6.46
CA ALA A 120 -3.46 9.33 7.52
C ALA A 120 -3.13 10.66 8.20
N MET A 121 -1.84 10.89 8.50
CA MET A 121 -1.36 12.15 9.07
C MET A 121 -1.60 13.33 8.11
N LEU A 122 -1.21 13.18 6.84
CA LEU A 122 -1.39 14.22 5.82
C LEU A 122 -2.87 14.53 5.58
N ASN A 123 -3.74 13.52 5.60
CA ASN A 123 -5.17 13.73 5.41
C ASN A 123 -5.77 14.54 6.56
N GLY A 124 -5.31 14.29 7.80
CA GLY A 124 -5.62 15.12 8.96
C GLY A 124 -5.12 16.56 8.84
N ILE A 125 -3.89 16.77 8.34
CA ILE A 125 -3.33 18.10 8.06
C ILE A 125 -4.15 18.85 7.00
N HIS A 126 -4.66 18.13 5.98
CA HIS A 126 -5.56 18.67 4.97
C HIS A 126 -6.98 18.97 5.49
N GLY A 127 -7.23 18.78 6.80
CA GLY A 127 -8.52 19.06 7.44
C GLY A 127 -9.53 17.92 7.36
N ASN A 128 -9.18 16.76 6.79
CA ASN A 128 -10.08 15.62 6.70
C ASN A 128 -9.95 14.76 7.96
N ARG A 129 -11.02 14.73 8.76
CA ARG A 129 -11.07 13.91 9.98
C ARG A 129 -11.25 12.43 9.63
N ILE A 130 -10.26 11.60 9.99
CA ILE A 130 -10.38 10.14 9.92
C ILE A 130 -11.04 9.62 11.21
N PRO A 131 -12.17 8.89 11.14
CA PRO A 131 -12.81 8.32 12.33
C PRO A 131 -11.92 7.32 13.07
N LYS A 132 -11.84 7.45 14.39
CA LYS A 132 -11.12 6.51 15.26
C LYS A 132 -11.74 5.12 15.15
N GLU A 133 -10.89 4.11 15.11
CA GLU A 133 -11.29 2.69 15.09
C GLU A 133 -10.23 1.85 15.80
N SER A 134 -10.65 0.74 16.41
CA SER A 134 -9.73 -0.29 16.89
C SER A 134 -9.44 -1.28 15.75
N TYR A 135 -8.23 -1.24 15.19
CA TYR A 135 -7.82 -2.21 14.17
C TYR A 135 -7.76 -3.65 14.69
N PHE A 136 -7.60 -3.83 16.01
CA PHE A 136 -7.68 -5.14 16.64
C PHE A 136 -9.09 -5.75 16.55
N ASN A 137 -10.14 -4.92 16.60
CA ASN A 137 -11.53 -5.36 16.49
C ASN A 137 -12.08 -5.27 15.05
N ALA A 138 -11.30 -4.76 14.10
CA ALA A 138 -11.75 -4.60 12.72
C ALA A 138 -11.86 -5.96 12.03
N LYS A 139 -12.93 -6.17 11.27
CA LYS A 139 -13.11 -7.38 10.46
C LYS A 139 -12.44 -7.17 9.11
N ILE A 140 -11.22 -7.67 8.97
CA ILE A 140 -10.41 -7.59 7.75
C ILE A 140 -10.53 -8.94 7.03
N ASN A 141 -11.31 -8.95 5.94
CA ASN A 141 -11.57 -10.12 5.10
C ASN A 141 -10.76 -10.11 3.82
#